data_AF-A0A4V5P776-F1
#
_entry.id   AF-A0A4V5P776-F1
#
_cell.length_a   1.000
_cell.length_b   1.000
_cell.length_c   1.000
_cell.angle_alpha   90.00
_cell.angle_beta   90.00
_cell.angle_gamma   90.00
#
_symmetry.space_group_name_H-M   'P 1'
#
loop_
_entity.id
_entity.type
_entity.pdbx_description
1 polymer ?
#
loop_
_entity_poly.entity_id
_entity_poly.type
_entity_poly.pdbx_seq_one_letter_code
_entity_poly.pdbx_strand_id
1 'polypeptide(L)'
;PSLMDDLCEANGTFAINLLKLLGEKDNLRNVFFSPLSLSSALTMVLMGAKGNTAAQMSQALCLNKGGDIHQGFQSLLMELNKSGPQYLLRTANRLFGEKTCDFLPAFKESCQKFYRADLEELNFSKDTEECRKHVNDWVTEKTEGKISEILGAGAIGPLTKLVLVNATYFKGKWNEQFDRKHTRGMTFKTNKVGT
;
A
#
# COMPACT_ATOMS: atom_id res chain seq x y z
N PRO A 1 14.41 8.01 21.21
CA PRO A 1 13.53 8.11 20.03
C PRO A 1 12.11 7.74 20.40
N SER A 2 11.10 8.46 19.90
CA SER A 2 9.70 8.03 20.06
C SER A 2 9.41 6.86 19.11
N LEU A 3 8.40 6.04 19.43
CA LEU A 3 7.93 4.95 18.55
C LEU A 3 7.65 5.42 17.11
N MET A 4 7.21 6.67 16.96
CA MET A 4 6.93 7.26 15.64
C MET A 4 8.23 7.60 14.89
N ASP A 5 9.28 8.04 15.58
CA ASP A 5 10.56 8.35 14.95
C ASP A 5 11.20 7.09 14.37
N ASP A 6 11.21 6.00 15.13
CA ASP A 6 11.76 4.71 14.71
C ASP A 6 10.99 4.15 13.50
N LEU A 7 9.65 4.29 13.50
CA LEU A 7 8.81 3.86 12.38
C LEU A 7 9.03 4.70 11.11
N CYS A 8 9.20 6.02 11.27
CA CYS A 8 9.50 6.92 10.15
C CYS A 8 10.87 6.63 9.55
N GLU A 9 11.89 6.37 10.37
CA GLU A 9 13.23 6.01 9.91
C GLU A 9 13.22 4.67 9.15
N ALA A 10 12.54 3.66 9.70
CA ALA A 10 12.37 2.36 9.04
C ALA A 10 11.69 2.49 7.68
N ASN A 11 10.54 3.18 7.63
CA ASN A 11 9.81 3.44 6.40
C ASN A 11 10.62 4.25 5.38
N GLY A 12 11.36 5.26 5.82
CA GLY A 12 12.23 6.07 4.97
C GLY A 12 13.37 5.24 4.36
N THR A 13 13.99 4.39 5.16
CA THR A 13 15.05 3.48 4.70
C THR A 13 14.52 2.47 3.69
N PHE A 14 13.39 1.83 4.00
CA PHE A 14 12.71 0.92 3.07
C PHE A 14 12.33 1.62 1.76
N ALA A 15 11.78 2.84 1.83
CA ALA A 15 11.41 3.63 0.65
C ALA A 15 12.58 3.88 -0.28
N ILE A 16 13.73 4.30 0.26
CA ILE A 16 14.93 4.59 -0.53
C ILE A 16 15.47 3.29 -1.17
N ASN A 17 15.52 2.20 -0.41
CA ASN A 17 16.00 0.92 -0.92
C ASN A 17 15.11 0.39 -2.05
N LEU A 18 13.79 0.47 -1.88
CA LEU A 18 12.84 0.05 -2.91
C LEU A 18 12.89 0.96 -4.15
N LEU A 19 13.02 2.29 -3.98
CA LEU A 19 13.15 3.22 -5.10
C LEU A 19 14.38 2.91 -5.96
N LYS A 20 15.53 2.61 -5.32
CA LYS A 20 16.75 2.18 -6.03
C LYS A 20 16.49 0.91 -6.85
N LEU A 21 15.90 -0.11 -6.21
CA LEU A 21 15.59 -1.38 -6.87
C LEU A 21 14.63 -1.21 -8.07
N LEU A 22 13.62 -0.35 -7.94
CA LEU A 22 12.68 -0.05 -9.03
C LEU A 22 13.34 0.76 -10.15
N GLY A 23 14.28 1.63 -9.82
CA GLY A 23 15.03 2.45 -10.79
C GLY A 23 16.08 1.69 -11.58
N GLU A 24 16.64 0.60 -11.04
CA GLU A 24 17.70 -0.20 -11.70
C GLU A 24 17.27 -0.85 -13.03
N LYS A 25 15.97 -1.08 -13.24
CA LYS A 25 15.48 -1.83 -14.41
C LYS A 25 15.33 -0.98 -15.67
N ASP A 26 15.00 0.31 -15.54
CA ASP A 26 14.77 1.21 -16.67
C ASP A 26 14.87 2.68 -16.25
N ASN A 27 16.05 3.27 -16.45
CA ASN A 27 16.36 4.65 -16.07
C ASN A 27 15.59 5.70 -16.90
N LEU A 28 14.82 5.29 -17.92
CA LEU A 28 14.05 6.17 -18.78
C LEU A 28 12.57 6.26 -18.40
N ARG A 29 12.12 5.44 -17.45
CA ARG A 29 10.72 5.41 -17.00
C ARG A 29 10.50 6.20 -15.72
N ASN A 30 9.32 6.80 -15.64
CA ASN A 30 8.85 7.39 -14.39
C ASN A 30 8.58 6.28 -13.38
N VAL A 31 9.09 6.43 -12.16
CA VAL A 31 8.79 5.56 -11.03
C VAL A 31 7.89 6.32 -10.07
N PHE A 32 6.75 5.74 -9.73
CA PHE A 32 5.82 6.28 -8.74
C PHE A 32 5.27 5.15 -7.89
N PHE A 33 5.39 5.28 -6.57
CA PHE A 33 4.80 4.35 -5.61
C PHE A 33 4.62 5.05 -4.26
N SER A 34 3.81 4.44 -3.39
CA SER A 34 3.66 4.87 -2.00
C SER A 34 4.39 3.87 -1.09
N PRO A 35 5.58 4.20 -0.57
CA PRO A 35 6.33 3.31 0.32
C PRO A 35 5.54 2.94 1.56
N LEU A 36 4.85 3.93 2.14
CA LEU A 36 4.05 3.73 3.35
C LEU A 36 2.92 2.72 3.14
N SER A 37 2.25 2.78 2.01
CA SER A 37 1.21 1.83 1.62
C SER A 37 1.77 0.40 1.61
N LEU A 38 2.89 0.19 0.93
CA LEU A 38 3.53 -1.12 0.84
C LEU A 38 4.01 -1.61 2.21
N SER A 39 4.66 -0.75 3.00
CA SER A 39 5.08 -1.11 4.36
C SER A 39 3.89 -1.48 5.24
N SER A 40 2.79 -0.75 5.17
CA SER A 40 1.58 -1.06 5.95
C SER A 40 0.99 -2.41 5.56
N ALA A 41 0.90 -2.69 4.25
CA ALA A 41 0.43 -3.97 3.74
C ALA A 41 1.31 -5.15 4.18
N LEU A 42 2.62 -5.01 4.06
CA LEU A 42 3.56 -6.05 4.44
C LEU A 42 3.62 -6.23 5.96
N THR A 43 3.45 -5.16 6.74
CA THR A 43 3.44 -5.27 8.20
C THR A 43 2.12 -5.88 8.72
N MET A 44 1.01 -5.73 7.99
CA MET A 44 -0.19 -6.54 8.23
C MET A 44 0.06 -8.03 8.03
N VAL A 45 0.80 -8.43 6.99
CA VAL A 45 1.19 -9.85 6.80
C VAL A 45 2.12 -10.31 7.92
N LEU A 46 3.07 -9.45 8.34
CA LEU A 46 4.02 -9.74 9.41
C LEU A 46 3.30 -10.13 10.72
N MET A 47 2.14 -9.54 10.99
CA MET A 47 1.30 -9.87 12.15
C MET A 47 0.88 -11.35 12.21
N GLY A 48 0.71 -12.00 11.06
CA GLY A 48 0.41 -13.43 10.94
C GLY A 48 1.65 -14.31 10.73
N ALA A 49 2.80 -13.71 10.41
CA ALA A 49 4.03 -14.43 10.13
C ALA A 49 4.74 -14.88 11.43
N LYS A 50 5.46 -16.00 11.36
CA LYS A 50 6.27 -16.52 12.47
C LYS A 50 7.62 -17.02 11.98
N GLY A 51 8.55 -17.22 12.91
CA GLY A 51 9.88 -17.78 12.64
C GLY A 51 10.64 -17.02 11.57
N ASN A 52 11.22 -17.75 10.61
CA ASN A 52 12.05 -17.17 9.55
C ASN A 52 11.28 -16.21 8.64
N THR A 53 10.00 -16.49 8.37
CA THR A 53 9.17 -15.59 7.55
C THR A 53 9.04 -14.22 8.21
N ALA A 54 8.73 -14.19 9.50
CA ALA A 54 8.66 -12.93 10.25
C ALA A 54 10.01 -12.22 10.28
N ALA A 55 11.10 -12.95 10.52
CA ALA A 55 12.44 -12.37 10.57
C ALA A 55 12.86 -11.70 9.24
N GLN A 56 12.65 -12.39 8.11
CA GLN A 56 12.98 -11.86 6.78
C GLN A 56 12.11 -10.65 6.42
N MET A 57 10.82 -10.67 6.74
CA MET A 57 9.92 -9.54 6.50
C MET A 57 10.34 -8.31 7.32
N SER A 58 10.63 -8.49 8.61
CA SER A 58 11.12 -7.39 9.46
C SER A 58 12.43 -6.81 8.94
N GLN A 59 13.35 -7.65 8.49
CA GLN A 59 14.62 -7.20 7.90
C GLN A 59 14.40 -6.41 6.61
N ALA A 60 13.58 -6.93 5.68
CA ALA A 60 13.31 -6.28 4.41
C ALA A 60 12.60 -4.93 4.57
N LEU A 61 11.70 -4.82 5.55
CA LEU A 61 11.02 -3.58 5.91
C LEU A 61 11.87 -2.63 6.77
N CYS A 62 13.11 -3.01 7.08
CA CYS A 62 14.02 -2.25 7.93
C CYS A 62 13.42 -1.93 9.32
N LEU A 63 12.56 -2.81 9.84
CA LEU A 63 11.90 -2.61 11.12
C LEU A 63 12.89 -2.85 12.26
N ASN A 64 13.06 -1.83 13.11
CA ASN A 64 13.83 -1.96 14.34
C ASN A 64 13.09 -2.89 15.32
N LYS A 65 13.84 -3.69 16.10
CA LYS A 65 13.26 -4.60 17.11
C LYS A 65 12.68 -3.87 18.34
N GLY A 66 12.74 -2.54 18.38
CA GLY A 66 12.26 -1.72 19.48
C GLY A 66 10.84 -1.22 19.24
N GLY A 67 9.95 -1.45 20.20
CA GLY A 67 8.59 -0.90 20.22
C GLY A 67 7.53 -1.74 19.49
N ASP A 68 6.26 -1.45 19.79
CA ASP A 68 5.11 -2.06 19.10
C ASP A 68 4.87 -1.35 17.76
N ILE A 69 5.52 -1.87 16.71
CA ILE A 69 5.43 -1.36 15.34
C ILE A 69 3.97 -1.24 14.83
N HIS A 70 3.08 -2.13 15.28
CA HIS A 70 1.69 -2.16 14.84
C HIS A 70 0.91 -1.00 15.47
N GLN A 71 1.20 -0.67 16.73
CA GLN A 71 0.69 0.54 17.37
C GLN A 71 1.21 1.82 16.70
N GLY A 72 2.46 1.81 16.23
CA GLY A 72 3.03 2.88 15.42
C GLY A 72 2.23 3.09 14.12
N PHE A 73 1.98 2.01 13.37
CA PHE A 73 1.16 2.06 12.16
C PHE A 73 -0.28 2.50 12.44
N GLN A 74 -0.88 2.05 13.54
CA GLN A 74 -2.21 2.49 13.94
C GLN A 74 -2.29 4.00 14.12
N SER A 75 -1.32 4.57 14.83
CA SER A 75 -1.25 6.01 15.08
C SER A 75 -1.03 6.78 13.78
N LEU A 76 -0.13 6.30 12.93
CA LEU A 76 0.19 6.92 11.64
C LEU A 76 -0.99 6.89 10.66
N LEU A 77 -1.65 5.73 10.51
CA LEU A 77 -2.82 5.58 9.64
C LEU A 77 -4.03 6.36 10.17
N MET A 78 -4.16 6.52 11.48
CA MET A 78 -5.18 7.38 12.07
C MET A 78 -4.94 8.85 11.73
N GLU A 79 -3.68 9.32 11.81
CA GLU A 79 -3.31 10.69 11.46
C GLU A 79 -3.54 10.99 9.98
N LEU A 80 -3.08 10.09 9.10
CA LEU A 80 -3.14 10.30 7.65
C LEU A 80 -4.56 10.26 7.07
N ASN A 81 -5.46 9.49 7.70
CA ASN A 81 -6.86 9.44 7.28
C ASN A 81 -7.69 10.59 7.84
N LYS A 82 -7.12 11.51 8.63
CA LYS A 82 -7.82 12.75 9.01
C LYS A 82 -8.07 13.56 7.75
N SER A 83 -9.35 13.84 7.50
CA SER A 83 -9.77 14.62 6.34
C SER A 83 -9.63 16.11 6.66
N GLY A 84 -9.00 16.89 5.77
CA GLY A 84 -8.85 18.34 5.92
C GLY A 84 -9.23 19.09 4.63
N PRO A 85 -9.49 20.41 4.71
CA PRO A 85 -9.89 21.19 3.53
C PRO A 85 -8.79 21.34 2.45
N GLN A 86 -7.53 21.12 2.85
CA GLN A 86 -6.34 21.36 2.03
C GLN A 86 -5.88 20.15 1.23
N TYR A 87 -6.20 18.94 1.66
CA TYR A 87 -5.85 17.72 0.93
C TYR A 87 -6.87 16.62 1.19
N LEU A 88 -7.04 15.77 0.18
CA LEU A 88 -7.73 14.50 0.30
C LEU A 88 -6.67 13.41 0.22
N LEU A 89 -6.43 12.74 1.34
CA LEU A 89 -5.66 11.51 1.40
C LEU A 89 -6.60 10.40 1.85
N ARG A 90 -6.70 9.34 1.05
CA ARG A 90 -7.46 8.14 1.36
C ARG A 90 -6.51 6.97 1.31
N THR A 91 -6.38 6.27 2.43
CA THR A 91 -5.66 5.00 2.49
C THR A 91 -6.64 3.94 2.94
N ALA A 92 -6.84 2.92 2.12
CA ALA A 92 -7.71 1.79 2.41
C ALA A 92 -6.89 0.50 2.38
N ASN A 93 -7.06 -0.30 3.42
CA ASN A 93 -6.45 -1.61 3.57
C ASN A 93 -7.56 -2.66 3.62
N ARG A 94 -7.39 -3.77 2.91
CA ARG A 94 -8.27 -4.95 3.06
C ARG A 94 -7.51 -6.24 2.79
N LEU A 95 -7.93 -7.29 3.47
CA LEU A 95 -7.53 -8.65 3.18
C LEU A 95 -8.70 -9.39 2.54
N PHE A 96 -8.43 -10.15 1.49
CA PHE A 96 -9.38 -11.06 0.87
C PHE A 96 -8.84 -12.48 1.00
N GLY A 97 -9.46 -13.30 1.84
CA GLY A 97 -9.03 -14.66 2.14
C GLY A 97 -9.87 -15.70 1.41
N GLU A 98 -9.28 -16.83 1.05
CA GLU A 98 -10.05 -17.98 0.56
C GLU A 98 -10.94 -18.52 1.69
N LYS A 99 -12.24 -18.64 1.44
CA LYS A 99 -13.24 -19.07 2.44
C LYS A 99 -13.02 -20.48 2.99
N THR A 100 -12.27 -21.33 2.29
CA THR A 100 -11.90 -22.67 2.79
C THR A 100 -10.73 -22.64 3.77
N CYS A 101 -10.15 -21.48 4.06
CA CYS A 101 -9.05 -21.33 5.01
C CYS A 101 -9.56 -20.81 6.35
N ASP A 102 -9.16 -21.50 7.42
CA ASP A 102 -9.46 -21.07 8.78
C ASP A 102 -8.50 -19.97 9.24
N PHE A 103 -8.94 -18.72 9.12
CA PHE A 103 -8.19 -17.56 9.60
C PHE A 103 -8.39 -17.39 11.11
N LEU A 104 -7.28 -17.29 11.85
CA LEU A 104 -7.30 -17.09 13.30
C LEU A 104 -8.08 -15.81 13.68
N PRO A 105 -9.05 -15.88 14.61
CA PRO A 105 -9.79 -14.70 15.06
C PRO A 105 -8.87 -13.57 15.55
N ALA A 106 -7.85 -13.91 16.34
CA ALA A 106 -6.87 -12.95 16.85
C ALA A 106 -6.11 -12.21 15.74
N PHE A 107 -5.88 -12.85 14.59
CA PHE A 107 -5.28 -12.19 13.43
C PHE A 107 -6.25 -11.18 12.81
N LYS A 108 -7.50 -11.56 12.57
CA LYS A 108 -8.55 -10.67 12.05
C LYS A 108 -8.74 -9.44 12.95
N GLU A 109 -8.84 -9.67 14.26
CA GLU A 109 -8.99 -8.60 15.26
C GLU A 109 -7.80 -7.65 15.28
N SER A 110 -6.57 -8.19 15.17
CA SER A 110 -5.36 -7.38 15.18
C SER A 110 -5.23 -6.56 13.88
N CYS A 111 -5.53 -7.14 12.72
CA CYS A 111 -5.59 -6.40 11.45
C CYS A 111 -6.58 -5.24 11.53
N GLN A 112 -7.77 -5.49 12.08
CA GLN A 112 -8.78 -4.45 12.22
C GLN A 112 -8.35 -3.35 13.21
N LYS A 113 -7.81 -3.75 14.37
CA LYS A 113 -7.36 -2.82 15.41
C LYS A 113 -6.26 -1.88 14.92
N PHE A 114 -5.21 -2.44 14.31
CA PHE A 114 -4.00 -1.69 14.00
C PHE A 114 -4.01 -1.06 12.60
N TYR A 115 -4.75 -1.63 11.65
CA TYR A 115 -4.72 -1.21 10.25
C TYR A 115 -6.07 -0.81 9.67
N ARG A 116 -7.15 -0.95 10.44
CA ARG A 116 -8.55 -0.76 9.99
C ARG A 116 -8.86 -1.59 8.73
N ALA A 117 -8.29 -2.79 8.70
CA ALA A 117 -8.38 -3.69 7.58
C ALA A 117 -9.24 -4.90 7.97
N ASP A 118 -10.42 -4.98 7.36
CA ASP A 118 -11.25 -6.16 7.46
C ASP A 118 -10.67 -7.30 6.62
N LEU A 119 -10.95 -8.55 7.04
CA LEU A 119 -10.75 -9.73 6.24
C LEU A 119 -12.10 -10.18 5.68
N GLU A 120 -12.23 -10.12 4.36
CA GLU A 120 -13.38 -10.62 3.63
C GLU A 120 -13.06 -12.01 3.06
N GLU A 121 -13.96 -12.97 3.24
CA GLU A 121 -13.79 -14.33 2.74
C GLU A 121 -14.44 -14.48 1.36
N LEU A 122 -13.63 -14.84 0.37
CA LEU A 122 -14.01 -15.03 -1.02
C LEU A 122 -13.75 -16.47 -1.46
N ASN A 123 -14.38 -16.88 -2.57
CA ASN A 123 -14.27 -18.22 -3.10
C ASN A 123 -13.33 -18.26 -4.32
N PHE A 124 -12.05 -17.92 -4.13
CA PHE A 124 -11.08 -17.91 -5.24
C PHE A 124 -11.01 -19.27 -5.94
N SER A 125 -11.16 -20.38 -5.20
CA SER A 125 -11.09 -21.73 -5.75
C SER A 125 -12.14 -22.08 -6.80
N LYS A 126 -13.35 -21.50 -6.71
CA LYS A 126 -14.45 -21.78 -7.66
C LYS A 126 -14.87 -20.56 -8.50
N ASP A 127 -14.77 -19.36 -7.93
CA ASP A 127 -15.32 -18.13 -8.47
C ASP A 127 -14.21 -17.10 -8.75
N THR A 128 -13.04 -17.56 -9.23
CA THR A 128 -11.81 -16.76 -9.36
C THR A 128 -12.03 -15.40 -10.04
N GLU A 129 -12.64 -15.39 -11.23
CA GLU A 129 -12.81 -14.15 -12.00
C GLU A 129 -13.81 -13.18 -11.35
N GLU A 130 -14.87 -13.69 -10.72
CA GLU A 130 -15.82 -12.84 -9.98
C GLU A 130 -15.16 -12.26 -8.73
N CYS A 131 -14.34 -13.05 -8.02
CA CYS A 131 -13.53 -12.54 -6.92
C CYS A 131 -12.53 -11.47 -7.39
N ARG A 132 -11.91 -11.65 -8.57
CA ARG A 132 -10.98 -10.65 -9.14
C ARG A 132 -11.69 -9.33 -9.42
N LYS A 133 -12.87 -9.38 -10.05
CA LYS A 133 -13.69 -8.19 -10.31
C LYS A 133 -14.12 -7.51 -9.02
N HIS A 134 -14.61 -8.27 -8.03
CA HIS A 134 -15.01 -7.74 -6.73
C HIS A 134 -13.87 -6.99 -6.02
N VAL A 135 -12.66 -7.53 -6.06
CA VAL A 135 -11.48 -6.84 -5.50
C VAL A 135 -11.18 -5.55 -6.26
N ASN A 136 -11.24 -5.55 -7.59
CA ASN A 136 -11.05 -4.35 -8.40
C ASN A 136 -12.14 -3.29 -8.16
N ASP A 137 -13.41 -3.70 -8.05
CA ASP A 137 -14.53 -2.80 -7.77
C ASP A 137 -14.38 -2.13 -6.40
N TRP A 138 -13.98 -2.90 -5.38
CA TRP A 138 -13.67 -2.35 -4.06
C TRP A 138 -12.54 -1.32 -4.12
N VAL A 139 -11.45 -1.59 -4.85
CA VAL A 139 -10.35 -0.62 -5.02
C VAL A 139 -10.81 0.62 -5.78
N THR A 140 -11.62 0.44 -6.81
CA THR A 140 -12.18 1.54 -7.61
C THR A 140 -12.99 2.47 -6.72
N GLU A 141 -13.86 1.92 -5.88
CA GLU A 141 -14.66 2.68 -4.91
C GLU A 141 -13.76 3.46 -3.93
N LYS A 142 -12.77 2.79 -3.31
CA LYS A 142 -11.89 3.42 -2.31
C LYS A 142 -10.92 4.46 -2.87
N THR A 143 -10.72 4.46 -4.19
CA THR A 143 -9.81 5.38 -4.87
C THR A 143 -10.52 6.43 -5.72
N GLU A 144 -11.83 6.64 -5.52
CA GLU A 144 -12.62 7.64 -6.27
C GLU A 144 -12.54 7.39 -7.79
N GLY A 145 -12.51 6.11 -8.18
CA GLY A 145 -12.40 5.67 -9.57
C GLY A 145 -11.03 5.86 -10.22
N LYS A 146 -9.98 6.19 -9.46
CA LYS A 146 -8.64 6.45 -10.02
C LYS A 146 -7.82 5.19 -10.27
N ILE A 147 -8.09 4.12 -9.54
CA ILE A 147 -7.47 2.81 -9.75
C ILE A 147 -8.60 1.83 -10.08
N SER A 148 -8.81 1.59 -11.37
CA SER A 148 -9.90 0.74 -11.87
C SER A 148 -9.54 -0.74 -11.99
N GLU A 149 -8.26 -1.06 -12.16
CA GLU A 149 -7.78 -2.43 -12.25
C GLU A 149 -6.44 -2.56 -11.52
N ILE A 150 -6.46 -3.14 -10.33
CA ILE A 150 -5.25 -3.47 -9.56
C ILE A 150 -4.82 -4.92 -9.81
N LEU A 151 -5.80 -5.82 -10.03
CA LEU A 151 -5.59 -7.22 -10.39
C LEU A 151 -5.99 -7.43 -11.85
N GLY A 152 -5.00 -7.50 -12.74
CA GLY A 152 -5.20 -7.89 -14.13
C GLY A 152 -5.63 -9.36 -14.27
N ALA A 153 -6.09 -9.75 -15.46
CA ALA A 153 -6.45 -11.14 -15.75
C ALA A 153 -5.30 -12.10 -15.40
N GLY A 154 -5.63 -13.20 -14.71
CA GLY A 154 -4.64 -14.19 -14.26
C GLY A 154 -3.76 -13.79 -13.06
N ALA A 155 -3.95 -12.60 -12.48
CA ALA A 155 -3.21 -12.19 -11.28
C ALA A 155 -3.56 -13.02 -10.02
N ILE A 156 -4.76 -13.61 -10.01
CA ILE A 156 -5.22 -14.57 -8.99
C ILE A 156 -5.75 -15.83 -9.67
N GLY A 157 -5.78 -16.94 -8.93
CA GLY A 157 -6.17 -18.24 -9.45
C GLY A 157 -6.88 -19.10 -8.40
N PRO A 158 -7.30 -20.33 -8.77
CA PRO A 158 -7.97 -21.24 -7.84
C PRO A 158 -7.16 -21.64 -6.60
N LEU A 159 -5.84 -21.45 -6.65
CA LEU A 159 -4.92 -21.73 -5.53
C LEU A 159 -4.65 -20.51 -4.64
N THR A 160 -5.17 -19.32 -5.00
CA THR A 160 -4.99 -18.11 -4.20
C THR A 160 -5.64 -18.29 -2.82
N LYS A 161 -4.86 -18.05 -1.75
CA LYS A 161 -5.33 -18.19 -0.36
C LYS A 161 -5.58 -16.86 0.34
N LEU A 162 -4.82 -15.84 -0.01
CA LEU A 162 -4.92 -14.53 0.60
C LEU A 162 -4.43 -13.49 -0.41
N VAL A 163 -5.20 -12.43 -0.59
CA VAL A 163 -4.82 -11.23 -1.33
C VAL A 163 -4.84 -10.08 -0.34
N LEU A 164 -3.74 -9.33 -0.29
CA LEU A 164 -3.66 -8.10 0.48
C LEU A 164 -3.70 -6.92 -0.46
N VAL A 165 -4.59 -5.99 -0.17
CA VAL A 165 -4.79 -4.80 -0.99
C VAL A 165 -4.59 -3.58 -0.11
N ASN A 166 -3.61 -2.76 -0.48
CA ASN A 166 -3.54 -1.38 -0.06
C ASN A 166 -3.85 -0.50 -1.28
N ALA A 167 -4.80 0.41 -1.11
CA ALA A 167 -5.09 1.44 -2.08
C ALA A 167 -4.91 2.81 -1.43
N THR A 168 -4.04 3.63 -2.01
CA THR A 168 -3.80 5.00 -1.54
C THR A 168 -4.10 5.99 -2.67
N TYR A 169 -4.93 6.98 -2.37
CA TYR A 169 -5.25 8.09 -3.26
C TYR A 169 -4.94 9.42 -2.59
N PHE A 170 -4.17 10.26 -3.27
CA PHE A 170 -3.80 11.59 -2.80
C PHE A 170 -4.21 12.67 -3.81
N LYS A 171 -4.90 13.69 -3.32
CA LYS A 171 -5.22 14.92 -4.04
C LYS A 171 -4.98 16.10 -3.10
N GLY A 172 -3.82 16.72 -3.22
CA GLY A 172 -3.48 17.96 -2.51
C GLY A 172 -3.91 19.20 -3.27
N LYS A 173 -4.26 20.26 -2.54
CA LYS A 173 -4.22 21.63 -3.06
C LYS A 173 -2.88 22.23 -2.70
N TRP A 174 -2.24 22.91 -3.66
CA TRP A 174 -1.06 23.70 -3.35
C TRP A 174 -1.41 24.77 -2.32
N ASN A 175 -0.50 25.03 -1.37
CA ASN A 175 -0.62 26.16 -0.46
C ASN A 175 -0.62 27.48 -1.24
N GLU A 176 0.24 27.56 -2.26
CA GLU A 176 0.28 28.64 -3.25
C GLU A 176 0.04 28.05 -4.64
N GLN A 177 -1.12 28.32 -5.23
CA GLN A 177 -1.49 27.77 -6.53
C GLN A 177 -0.89 28.58 -7.68
N PHE A 178 -0.38 27.88 -8.69
CA PHE A 178 0.01 28.50 -9.95
C PHE A 178 -1.19 29.12 -10.66
N ASP A 179 -1.06 30.35 -11.18
CA ASP A 179 -2.07 30.93 -12.05
C ASP A 179 -2.11 30.16 -13.37
N ARG A 180 -3.29 29.61 -13.69
CA ARG A 180 -3.54 28.84 -14.92
C ARG A 180 -3.23 29.66 -16.18
N LYS A 181 -3.34 30.99 -16.14
CA LYS A 181 -3.00 31.88 -17.26
C LYS A 181 -1.53 31.81 -17.66
N HIS A 182 -0.66 31.37 -16.75
CA HIS A 182 0.77 31.19 -17.02
C HIS A 182 1.14 29.75 -17.41
N THR A 183 0.20 28.80 -17.36
CA THR A 183 0.44 27.41 -17.79
C THR A 183 0.35 27.29 -19.31
N ARG A 184 1.45 26.89 -19.96
CA ARG A 184 1.54 26.75 -21.41
C ARG A 184 2.45 25.59 -21.82
N GLY A 185 2.23 25.03 -23.00
CA GLY A 185 3.07 23.97 -23.56
C GLY A 185 4.53 24.43 -23.70
N MET A 186 5.47 23.61 -23.22
CA MET A 186 6.91 23.86 -23.29
C MET A 186 7.65 22.54 -23.45
N THR A 187 8.86 22.61 -24.00
CA THR A 187 9.74 21.44 -24.14
C THR A 187 10.20 20.92 -22.79
N PHE A 188 9.90 19.66 -22.48
CA PHE A 188 10.46 18.93 -21.33
C PHE A 188 11.63 18.06 -21.80
N LYS A 189 12.83 18.29 -21.25
CA LYS A 189 14.05 17.58 -21.66
C LYS A 189 14.14 16.24 -20.92
N THR A 190 13.94 15.14 -21.64
CA THR A 190 13.94 13.78 -21.06
C THR A 190 15.28 13.06 -21.10
N ASN A 191 16.21 13.48 -21.99
CA ASN A 191 17.67 13.20 -22.05
C ASN A 191 18.24 13.86 -23.34
N LYS A 192 19.58 13.95 -23.53
CA LYS A 192 20.17 14.43 -24.80
C LYS A 192 19.83 13.43 -25.91
N VAL A 193 19.05 13.85 -26.91
CA VAL A 193 19.04 13.21 -28.22
C VAL A 193 20.46 13.32 -28.75
N GLY A 194 21.13 12.19 -28.96
CA GLY A 194 22.45 12.16 -29.57
C GLY A 194 22.42 12.91 -30.91
N THR A 195 23.27 13.91 -31.03
CA THR A 195 23.83 14.34 -32.31
C THR A 195 24.83 13.30 -32.77
#